data_AF-E5VJN4-F1
#
_entry.id   AF-E5VJN4-F1
#
_cell.length_a   1.000
_cell.length_b   1.000
_cell.length_c   1.000
_cell.angle_alpha   90.00
_cell.angle_beta   90.00
_cell.angle_gamma   90.00
#
_symmetry.space_group_name_H-M   'P 1'
#
loop_
_entity.id
_entity.type
_entity.pdbx_description
1 polymer ?
#
loop_
_entity_poly.entity_id
_entity_poly.type
_entity_poly.pdbx_seq_one_letter_code
_entity_poly.pdbx_strand_id
1 'polypeptide(L)'
;MKNIYLINYSVKGIKSLDEDVKLSFYKKTISKDPDMHGYNIKGIYGMNGSGKSGIVTSVKILKNILTDPGYLNNPIIQKNLDSIINKKQENYL
;
A
#
# COMPACT_ATOMS: atom_id res chain seq x y z
N MET A 1 -18.15 13.34 -9.89
CA MET A 1 -16.93 12.57 -9.57
C MET A 1 -17.34 11.16 -9.18
N LYS A 2 -16.62 10.13 -9.64
CA LYS A 2 -16.90 8.74 -9.27
C LYS A 2 -16.14 8.42 -7.98
N ASN A 3 -16.83 7.91 -6.96
CA ASN A 3 -16.17 7.49 -5.72
C ASN A 3 -15.31 6.24 -6.00
N ILE A 4 -14.06 6.26 -5.54
CA ILE A 4 -13.14 5.12 -5.62
C ILE A 4 -12.91 4.63 -4.19
N TYR A 5 -13.12 3.33 -3.96
CA TYR A 5 -12.95 2.70 -2.66
C TYR A 5 -11.85 1.65 -2.73
N LEU A 6 -10.96 1.64 -1.72
CA LEU A 6 -9.98 0.58 -1.55
C LEU A 6 -10.68 -0.60 -0.87
N ILE A 7 -10.89 -1.70 -1.60
CA ILE A 7 -11.57 -2.91 -1.08
C ILE A 7 -10.57 -3.83 -0.39
N ASN A 8 -9.48 -4.16 -1.09
CA ASN A 8 -8.39 -4.99 -0.61
C ASN A 8 -7.06 -4.37 -1.03
N TYR A 9 -6.04 -4.55 -0.20
CA TYR A 9 -4.69 -4.12 -0.43
C TYR A 9 -3.72 -5.23 -0.06
N SER A 10 -2.72 -5.49 -0.90
CA SER A 10 -1.64 -6.43 -0.61
C SER A 10 -0.30 -5.77 -0.91
N VAL A 11 0.71 -6.08 -0.13
CA VAL A 11 2.08 -5.60 -0.35
C VAL A 11 3.10 -6.63 0.07
N LYS A 12 4.19 -6.67 -0.70
CA LYS A 12 5.41 -7.43 -0.45
C LYS A 12 6.58 -6.65 -1.05
N GLY A 13 7.80 -6.87 -0.55
CA GLY A 13 9.02 -6.36 -1.18
C GLY A 13 9.37 -4.91 -0.84
N ILE A 14 8.76 -4.33 0.19
CA ILE A 14 9.07 -2.96 0.66
C ILE A 14 9.66 -2.99 2.06
N LYS A 15 10.79 -2.30 2.25
CA LYS A 15 11.52 -2.22 3.53
C LYS A 15 11.73 -3.63 4.12
N SER A 16 11.19 -3.89 5.31
CA SER A 16 11.30 -5.18 6.00
C SER A 16 10.16 -6.15 5.66
N LEU A 17 9.22 -5.81 4.78
CA LEU A 17 8.09 -6.67 4.41
C LEU A 17 8.53 -7.64 3.31
N ASP A 18 9.20 -8.72 3.69
CA ASP A 18 9.60 -9.81 2.79
C ASP A 18 8.48 -10.83 2.55
N GLU A 19 7.46 -10.85 3.42
CA GLU A 19 6.24 -11.65 3.28
C GLU A 19 5.03 -10.82 2.83
N ASP A 20 4.02 -11.51 2.30
CA ASP A 20 2.76 -10.91 1.86
C ASP A 20 1.96 -10.35 3.05
N VAL A 21 1.73 -9.04 3.05
CA VAL A 21 0.82 -8.36 4.00
C VAL A 21 -0.46 -7.98 3.28
N LYS A 22 -1.61 -8.46 3.79
CA LYS A 22 -2.94 -8.23 3.21
C LYS A 22 -3.83 -7.43 4.17
N LEU A 23 -4.46 -6.37 3.65
CA LEU A 23 -5.45 -5.55 4.35
C LEU A 23 -6.78 -5.59 3.57
N SER A 24 -7.80 -6.20 4.17
CA SER A 24 -9.17 -6.20 3.64
C SER A 24 -10.00 -5.11 4.30
N PHE A 25 -10.35 -4.07 3.56
CA PHE A 25 -11.18 -2.96 4.03
C PHE A 25 -12.65 -3.32 4.00
N TYR A 26 -13.14 -3.84 2.88
CA TYR A 26 -14.53 -4.25 2.72
C TYR A 26 -14.69 -5.76 2.96
N LYS A 27 -15.69 -6.14 3.76
CA LYS A 27 -15.92 -7.55 4.16
C LYS A 27 -17.20 -8.17 3.61
N LYS A 28 -18.06 -7.39 2.96
CA LYS A 28 -19.33 -7.87 2.38
C LYS A 28 -19.15 -8.15 0.89
N THR A 29 -20.11 -8.84 0.28
CA THR A 29 -20.22 -8.95 -1.18
C THR A 29 -20.39 -7.57 -1.80
N ILE A 30 -19.64 -7.28 -2.86
CA ILE A 30 -19.73 -6.00 -3.57
C ILE A 30 -21.02 -5.98 -4.39
N SER A 31 -21.95 -5.09 -4.02
CA SER A 31 -23.18 -4.80 -4.77
C SER A 31 -23.00 -3.59 -5.69
N LYS A 32 -24.03 -3.23 -6.45
CA LYS A 32 -24.05 -2.03 -7.31
C LYS A 32 -23.85 -0.74 -6.49
N ASP A 33 -24.45 -0.68 -5.32
CA ASP A 33 -24.40 0.44 -4.38
C ASP A 33 -23.92 -0.07 -3.00
N PRO A 34 -22.61 -0.33 -2.85
CA PRO A 34 -22.08 -0.93 -1.63
C PRO A 34 -22.09 0.08 -0.47
N ASP A 35 -22.65 -0.32 0.67
CA ASP A 35 -22.58 0.46 1.91
C ASP A 35 -21.18 0.38 2.52
N MET A 36 -20.44 1.49 2.44
CA MET A 36 -19.07 1.61 2.95
C MET A 36 -18.98 2.06 4.42
N HIS A 37 -20.12 2.29 5.10
CA HIS A 37 -20.11 2.76 6.47
C HIS A 37 -19.33 1.79 7.38
N GLY A 38 -18.38 2.33 8.15
CA GLY A 38 -17.52 1.54 9.05
C GLY A 38 -16.36 0.79 8.38
N TYR A 39 -16.20 0.85 7.05
CA TYR A 39 -15.10 0.18 6.34
C TYR A 39 -13.98 1.12 5.89
N ASN A 40 -14.04 2.39 6.29
CA ASN A 40 -13.18 3.46 5.79
C ASN A 40 -11.86 3.62 6.57
N ILE A 41 -11.74 2.97 7.74
CA ILE A 41 -10.63 3.15 8.67
C ILE A 41 -9.99 1.80 9.00
N LYS A 42 -8.65 1.75 8.95
CA LYS A 42 -7.84 0.63 9.42
C LYS A 42 -6.81 1.13 10.42
N GLY A 43 -6.83 0.57 11.63
CA GLY A 43 -5.73 0.73 12.58
C GLY A 43 -4.64 -0.31 12.33
N ILE A 44 -3.38 0.12 12.40
CA ILE A 44 -2.21 -0.75 12.30
C ILE A 44 -1.44 -0.64 13.62
N TYR A 45 -1.40 -1.74 14.38
CA TYR A 45 -0.80 -1.80 15.71
C TYR A 45 0.27 -2.90 15.77
N GLY A 46 1.15 -2.83 16.77
CA GLY A 46 2.26 -3.78 16.96
C GLY A 46 3.49 -3.13 17.60
N MET A 47 4.49 -3.95 17.95
CA MET A 47 5.72 -3.51 18.60
C MET A 47 6.59 -2.61 17.69
N ASN A 48 7.54 -1.87 18.27
CA ASN A 48 8.50 -1.10 17.47
C ASN A 48 9.33 -2.04 16.58
N GLY A 49 9.63 -1.61 15.36
CA GLY A 49 10.33 -2.44 14.37
C GLY A 49 9.47 -3.49 13.66
N SER A 50 8.19 -3.69 14.02
CA SER A 50 7.34 -4.74 13.45
C SER A 50 6.83 -4.49 12.01
N GLY A 51 7.40 -3.53 11.27
CA GLY A 51 7.01 -3.25 9.87
C GLY A 51 5.80 -2.32 9.66
N LYS A 52 5.18 -1.78 10.73
CA LYS A 52 4.02 -0.85 10.62
C LYS A 52 4.24 0.30 9.63
N SER A 53 5.39 0.98 9.74
CA SER A 53 5.74 2.09 8.86
C SER A 53 5.94 1.65 7.41
N GLY A 54 6.33 0.38 7.17
CA GLY A 54 6.41 -0.21 5.83
C GLY A 54 5.05 -0.24 5.15
N ILE A 55 4.02 -0.73 5.87
CA ILE A 55 2.64 -0.79 5.38
C ILE A 55 2.09 0.61 5.06
N VAL A 56 2.31 1.59 5.94
CA VAL A 56 1.84 2.96 5.70
C VAL A 56 2.57 3.60 4.52
N THR A 57 3.88 3.37 4.41
CA THR A 57 4.70 3.87 3.27
C THR A 57 4.18 3.29 1.95
N SER A 58 3.87 2.01 1.91
CA SER A 58 3.44 1.34 0.69
C SER A 58 2.04 1.76 0.23
N VAL A 59 1.11 2.02 1.16
CA VAL A 59 -0.19 2.61 0.84
C VAL A 59 -0.03 4.03 0.28
N LYS A 60 0.90 4.83 0.82
CA LYS A 60 1.21 6.16 0.29
C LYS A 60 1.76 6.09 -1.14
N ILE A 61 2.62 5.12 -1.43
CA ILE A 61 3.15 4.89 -2.79
C ILE A 61 2.00 4.55 -3.75
N LEU A 62 1.12 3.61 -3.38
CA LEU A 62 -0.04 3.25 -4.20
C LEU A 62 -0.92 4.48 -4.46
N LYS A 63 -1.23 5.27 -3.43
CA LYS A 63 -1.98 6.53 -3.59
C LYS A 63 -1.33 7.43 -4.62
N ASN A 64 -0.02 7.66 -4.51
CA ASN A 64 0.69 8.57 -5.41
C ASN A 64 0.70 8.03 -6.85
N ILE A 65 0.94 6.73 -7.06
CA ILE A 65 0.85 6.10 -8.40
C ILE A 65 -0.53 6.35 -9.04
N LEU A 66 -1.60 6.28 -8.25
CA LEU A 66 -2.97 6.44 -8.75
C LEU A 66 -3.39 7.91 -8.97
N THR A 67 -2.72 8.86 -8.31
CA THR A 67 -3.20 10.26 -8.25
C THR A 67 -2.22 11.28 -8.82
N ASP A 68 -0.97 10.91 -9.04
CA ASP A 68 0.08 11.74 -9.60
C ASP A 68 0.66 11.05 -10.86
N PRO A 69 0.25 11.48 -12.06
CA PRO A 69 0.73 10.91 -13.33
C PRO A 69 2.24 11.02 -13.54
N GLY A 70 2.91 11.98 -12.88
CA GLY A 70 4.35 12.19 -12.97
C GLY A 70 5.16 11.40 -11.94
N TYR A 71 4.49 10.73 -10.99
CA TYR A 71 5.13 10.15 -9.81
C TYR A 71 6.29 9.22 -10.15
N LEU A 72 6.06 8.29 -11.09
CA LEU A 72 7.06 7.31 -11.50
C LEU A 72 8.12 7.87 -12.46
N ASN A 73 7.86 9.02 -13.10
CA ASN A 73 8.79 9.66 -14.03
C ASN A 73 9.73 10.66 -13.34
N ASN A 74 9.55 10.90 -12.03
CA ASN A 74 10.40 11.80 -11.26
C ASN A 74 11.68 11.07 -10.81
N PRO A 75 12.88 11.49 -11.25
CA PRO A 75 14.14 10.81 -10.90
C PRO A 75 14.44 10.76 -9.40
N ILE A 76 14.04 11.79 -8.65
CA ILE A 76 14.20 11.84 -7.19
C ILE A 76 13.31 10.77 -6.55
N ILE A 77 12.07 10.63 -7.03
CA ILE A 77 11.15 9.59 -6.56
C ILE A 77 11.67 8.21 -6.92
N GLN A 78 12.16 7.98 -8.14
CA GLN A 78 12.74 6.69 -8.53
C GLN A 78 13.90 6.28 -7.62
N LYS A 79 14.84 7.20 -7.33
CA LYS A 79 15.95 6.93 -6.39
C LYS A 79 15.45 6.60 -4.98
N ASN A 80 14.40 7.28 -4.53
CA ASN A 80 13.79 6.97 -3.23
C ASN A 80 13.09 5.61 -3.24
N LEU A 81 12.36 5.27 -4.32
CA LEU A 81 11.69 3.98 -4.49
C LEU A 81 12.69 2.82 -4.53
N ASP A 82 13.81 2.99 -5.21
CA ASP A 82 14.92 2.04 -5.23
C ASP A 82 15.44 1.78 -3.80
N SER A 83 15.73 2.84 -3.04
CA SER A 83 16.26 2.72 -1.67
C SER A 83 15.34 2.03 -0.66
N ILE A 84 14.03 1.91 -0.96
CA ILE A 84 13.04 1.29 -0.07
C ILE A 84 12.64 -0.11 -0.52
N ILE A 85 13.12 -0.59 -1.66
CA ILE A 85 12.94 -1.99 -2.05
C ILE A 85 13.57 -2.87 -0.96
N ASN A 86 12.89 -3.98 -0.65
CA ASN A 86 13.43 -4.95 0.28
C ASN A 86 14.67 -5.60 -0.36
N LYS A 87 15.83 -5.45 0.28
CA LYS A 87 17.12 -5.95 -0.24
C LYS A 87 17.19 -7.46 -0.42
N LYS A 88 16.34 -8.24 0.27
CA LYS A 88 16.23 -9.68 -0.02
C LYS A 88 15.64 -9.95 -1.40
N GLN A 89 14.86 -9.00 -1.95
CA GLN A 89 14.28 -9.08 -3.29
C GLN A 89 15.18 -8.52 -4.39
N GLU A 90 16.20 -7.71 -4.07
CA GLU A 90 17.19 -7.23 -5.06
C GLU A 90 17.91 -8.38 -5.76
N ASN A 91 18.10 -9.52 -5.09
CA ASN A 91 18.75 -10.70 -5.68
C ASN A 91 17.90 -11.42 -6.75
N TYR A 92 16.66 -11.00 -6.99
CA TYR A 92 15.72 -11.60 -7.95
C TYR A 92 15.39 -10.68 -9.14
N LEU A 93 16.00 -9.49 -9.21
CA LEU A 93 15.86 -8.51 -10.30
C LEU A 93 17.16 -8.44 -11.12
#